data_AF-A0A7C0X5F3-F1
#
_entry.id   AF-A0A7C0X5F3-F1
#
_cell.length_a   1.000
_cell.length_b   1.000
_cell.length_c   1.000
_cell.angle_alpha   90.00
_cell.angle_beta   90.00
_cell.angle_gamma   90.00
#
_symmetry.space_group_name_H-M   'P 1'
#
loop_
_entity.id
_entity.type
_entity.pdbx_description
1 polymer ?
#
loop_
_entity_poly.entity_id
_entity_poly.type
_entity_poly.pdbx_seq_one_letter_code
_entity_poly.pdbx_strand_id
1 'polypeptide(L)'
;ELYYADIYDKNGGFSSWDTDGDGIYGEWIDDGVSTEAEDKYIDLYPEVAVGRLACRNIREVKVMVDKIITYESSTFGSSWFNRMVVVAGDTYPEKLNPKWVGYEGEENTEHAIENMSGFTPIRLWTSDGSFSGPRDVIREINKGCGFLYFEGHANPFKWSTHPPNDPDTWIEGLSVLTMNLLHNGYKLPVCVVGGCHNLEFDVHLGKLKEDPWYYFTWIPECSGWKLTSKKGGGSIATIGCTGLGMSKEDKESFSGAGDYLEPTFFYEYGTNHTHILGDVWKNAIIDYLNKYPIDWNTPATSDSAIDAKTVQQWVLLGDPSLMIGGYPSSD
;
A
#
# COMPACT_ATOMS: atom_id res chain seq x y z
N GLU A 1 -10.00 3.83 -3.77
CA GLU A 1 -11.01 3.37 -2.80
C GLU A 1 -11.86 2.36 -3.52
N LEU A 2 -12.08 1.23 -2.88
CA LEU A 2 -12.75 0.06 -3.47
C LEU A 2 -14.20 0.36 -3.90
N TYR A 3 -14.85 1.33 -3.25
CA TYR A 3 -16.16 1.88 -3.64
C TYR A 3 -16.29 2.20 -5.14
N TYR A 4 -15.22 2.66 -5.81
CA TYR A 4 -15.28 2.98 -7.24
C TYR A 4 -15.02 1.79 -8.15
N ALA A 5 -14.68 0.63 -7.59
CA ALA A 5 -14.25 -0.57 -8.29
C ALA A 5 -15.22 -1.74 -8.12
N ASP A 6 -15.84 -1.88 -6.93
CA ASP A 6 -16.96 -2.77 -6.63
C ASP A 6 -18.26 -2.10 -7.08
N ILE A 7 -18.86 -2.63 -8.15
CA ILE A 7 -20.04 -2.06 -8.81
C ILE A 7 -21.26 -2.96 -8.61
N TYR A 8 -21.06 -4.28 -8.53
CA TYR A 8 -22.15 -5.24 -8.41
C TYR A 8 -22.01 -6.11 -7.17
N ASP A 9 -23.14 -6.49 -6.59
CA ASP A 9 -23.19 -7.53 -5.57
C ASP A 9 -22.99 -8.92 -6.19
N LYS A 10 -22.84 -9.93 -5.31
CA LYS A 10 -22.68 -11.34 -5.70
C LYS A 10 -23.79 -11.91 -6.58
N ASN A 11 -24.95 -11.23 -6.68
CA ASN A 11 -26.09 -11.65 -7.49
C ASN A 11 -26.16 -10.89 -8.82
N GLY A 12 -25.24 -9.95 -9.09
CA GLY A 12 -25.21 -9.09 -10.26
C GLY A 12 -26.14 -7.87 -10.16
N GLY A 13 -26.66 -7.56 -8.97
CA GLY A 13 -27.36 -6.30 -8.68
C GLY A 13 -26.38 -5.16 -8.40
N PHE A 14 -26.80 -3.90 -8.51
CA PHE A 14 -25.93 -2.76 -8.20
C PHE A 14 -25.60 -2.71 -6.70
N SER A 15 -24.32 -2.59 -6.35
CA SER A 15 -23.83 -2.41 -4.98
C SER A 15 -23.80 -0.91 -4.64
N SER A 16 -24.78 -0.41 -3.88
CA SER A 16 -24.84 1.02 -3.53
C SER A 16 -23.82 1.43 -2.47
N TRP A 17 -23.37 0.46 -1.66
CA TRP A 17 -22.67 0.66 -0.39
C TRP A 17 -23.45 1.52 0.62
N ASP A 18 -24.73 1.75 0.39
CA ASP A 18 -25.66 2.54 1.23
C ASP A 18 -26.99 1.79 1.16
N THR A 19 -27.12 0.78 2.01
CA THR A 19 -28.22 -0.19 1.99
C THR A 19 -29.42 0.26 2.83
N ASP A 20 -29.21 1.16 3.78
CA ASP A 20 -30.28 1.76 4.57
C ASP A 20 -30.74 3.13 4.05
N GLY A 21 -29.98 3.75 3.14
CA GLY A 21 -30.35 4.93 2.36
C GLY A 21 -30.13 6.25 3.10
N ASP A 22 -29.21 6.29 4.06
CA ASP A 22 -28.96 7.47 4.90
C ASP A 22 -27.90 8.42 4.32
N GLY A 23 -27.15 7.96 3.30
CA GLY A 23 -26.14 8.72 2.58
C GLY A 23 -24.74 8.68 3.20
N ILE A 24 -24.53 7.82 4.18
CA ILE A 24 -23.22 7.38 4.65
C ILE A 24 -22.98 5.97 4.07
N TYR A 25 -21.74 5.67 3.69
CA TYR A 25 -21.47 4.51 2.82
C TYR A 25 -20.51 3.54 3.50
N GLY A 26 -20.88 2.26 3.51
CA GLY A 26 -20.08 1.15 4.00
C GLY A 26 -19.94 1.15 5.52
N GLU A 27 -20.98 1.59 6.23
CA GLU A 27 -20.91 1.80 7.67
C GLU A 27 -20.87 0.51 8.48
N TRP A 28 -19.86 0.45 9.34
CA TRP A 28 -19.68 -0.59 10.34
C TRP A 28 -19.20 0.04 11.64
N ILE A 29 -20.16 0.56 12.41
CA ILE A 29 -19.89 1.44 13.54
C ILE A 29 -19.63 0.63 14.82
N ASP A 30 -18.66 1.10 15.62
CA ASP A 30 -18.55 0.75 17.04
C ASP A 30 -18.93 1.97 17.88
N ASP A 31 -20.19 2.06 18.29
CA ASP A 31 -20.73 3.12 19.14
C ASP A 31 -20.49 2.86 20.64
N GLY A 32 -19.60 1.91 20.97
CA GLY A 32 -19.35 1.42 22.32
C GLY A 32 -20.21 0.21 22.69
N VAL A 33 -21.08 -0.26 21.79
CA VAL A 33 -21.83 -1.52 21.93
C VAL A 33 -21.38 -2.57 20.90
N SER A 34 -20.38 -2.28 20.05
CA SER A 34 -19.83 -3.14 18.98
C SER A 34 -20.94 -3.87 18.22
N THR A 35 -21.55 -3.17 17.26
CA THR A 35 -22.69 -3.66 16.48
C THR A 35 -22.27 -4.31 15.17
N GLU A 36 -23.20 -5.03 14.57
CA GLU A 36 -23.09 -5.49 13.18
C GLU A 36 -23.05 -4.32 12.20
N ALA A 37 -22.67 -4.59 10.95
CA ALA A 37 -22.65 -3.57 9.92
C ALA A 37 -24.06 -3.01 9.66
N GLU A 38 -24.14 -1.69 9.49
CA GLU A 38 -25.36 -1.01 9.09
C GLU A 38 -25.55 -1.21 7.57
N ASP A 39 -24.45 -1.09 6.83
CA ASP A 39 -24.38 -1.46 5.43
C ASP A 39 -23.92 -2.89 5.20
N LYS A 40 -24.84 -3.73 4.70
CA LYS A 40 -24.58 -5.16 4.51
C LYS A 40 -24.55 -5.55 3.04
N TYR A 41 -24.01 -6.75 2.79
CA TYR A 41 -24.05 -7.41 1.47
C TYR A 41 -23.24 -6.74 0.36
N ILE A 42 -22.35 -5.82 0.74
CA ILE A 42 -21.27 -5.35 -0.13
C ILE A 42 -20.32 -6.54 -0.31
N ASP A 43 -20.09 -7.00 -1.54
CA ASP A 43 -19.24 -8.19 -1.73
C ASP A 43 -17.75 -7.84 -1.77
N LEU A 44 -17.41 -6.57 -2.05
CA LEU A 44 -16.06 -6.01 -2.12
C LEU A 44 -15.22 -6.53 -3.29
N TYR A 45 -15.79 -7.33 -4.20
CA TYR A 45 -15.05 -7.85 -5.35
C TYR A 45 -14.98 -6.77 -6.43
N PRO A 46 -13.78 -6.24 -6.76
CA PRO A 46 -13.68 -5.20 -7.76
C PRO A 46 -13.94 -5.75 -9.18
N GLU A 47 -14.94 -5.21 -9.88
CA GLU A 47 -15.16 -5.48 -11.31
C GLU A 47 -14.12 -4.83 -12.20
N VAL A 48 -13.67 -3.64 -11.82
CA VAL A 48 -12.74 -2.83 -12.60
C VAL A 48 -11.53 -2.44 -11.76
N ALA A 49 -10.37 -2.36 -12.41
CA ALA A 49 -9.18 -1.84 -11.77
C ALA A 49 -9.25 -0.30 -11.73
N VAL A 50 -9.04 0.29 -10.55
CA VAL A 50 -9.06 1.74 -10.35
C VAL A 50 -7.71 2.20 -9.83
N GLY A 51 -7.12 3.18 -10.53
CA GLY A 51 -5.94 3.91 -10.09
C GLY A 51 -6.18 5.42 -10.14
N ARG A 52 -5.48 6.17 -9.28
CA ARG A 52 -5.64 7.62 -9.15
C ARG A 52 -4.33 8.35 -9.40
N LEU A 53 -4.33 9.25 -10.38
CA LEU A 53 -3.34 10.32 -10.46
C LEU A 53 -3.83 11.52 -9.63
N ALA A 54 -3.43 11.59 -8.35
CA ALA A 54 -3.90 12.60 -7.39
C ALA A 54 -3.29 14.01 -7.58
N CYS A 55 -3.18 14.44 -8.84
CA CYS A 55 -2.51 15.68 -9.22
C CYS A 55 -3.23 16.91 -8.65
N ARG A 56 -2.49 17.78 -7.96
CA ARG A 56 -3.01 19.05 -7.42
C ARG A 56 -2.84 20.22 -8.38
N ASN A 57 -2.03 20.05 -9.43
CA ASN A 57 -1.74 21.10 -10.41
C ASN A 57 -1.21 20.54 -11.73
N ILE A 58 -1.17 21.38 -12.76
CA ILE A 58 -0.72 21.00 -14.10
C ILE A 58 0.74 20.52 -14.16
N ARG A 59 1.59 20.89 -13.19
CA ARG A 59 2.99 20.42 -13.17
C ARG A 59 3.06 18.95 -12.79
N GLU A 60 2.26 18.51 -11.81
CA GLU A 60 2.16 17.09 -11.45
C GLU A 60 1.57 16.25 -12.58
N VAL A 61 0.54 16.75 -13.27
CA VAL A 61 -0.01 16.08 -14.47
C VAL A 61 1.10 15.86 -15.51
N LYS A 62 1.87 16.91 -15.83
CA LYS A 62 2.98 16.81 -16.77
C LYS A 62 4.05 15.82 -16.32
N VAL A 63 4.37 15.78 -15.01
CA VAL A 63 5.34 14.82 -14.46
C VAL A 63 4.82 13.40 -14.60
N MET A 64 3.57 13.13 -14.24
CA MET A 64 3.03 11.77 -14.30
C MET A 64 2.89 11.27 -15.74
N VAL A 65 2.36 12.09 -16.65
CA VAL A 65 2.24 11.71 -18.07
C VAL A 65 3.61 11.40 -18.68
N ASP A 66 4.61 12.24 -18.41
CA ASP A 66 5.99 12.04 -18.88
C ASP A 66 6.62 10.75 -18.31
N LYS A 67 6.41 10.49 -17.01
CA LYS A 67 6.84 9.25 -16.35
C LYS A 67 6.19 8.02 -16.98
N ILE A 68 4.87 8.01 -17.15
CA ILE A 68 4.10 6.88 -17.68
C ILE A 68 4.55 6.55 -19.10
N ILE A 69 4.54 7.54 -19.99
CA ILE A 69 4.98 7.34 -21.38
C ILE A 69 6.41 6.82 -21.43
N THR A 70 7.33 7.43 -20.67
CA THR A 70 8.73 7.00 -20.67
C THR A 70 8.88 5.58 -20.11
N TYR A 71 8.22 5.28 -19.00
CA TYR A 71 8.27 3.96 -18.38
C TYR A 71 7.79 2.87 -19.34
N GLU A 72 6.61 3.05 -19.94
CA GLU A 72 6.02 2.06 -20.83
C GLU A 72 6.80 1.87 -22.14
N SER A 73 7.43 2.93 -22.64
CA SER A 73 8.19 2.91 -23.90
C SER A 73 9.64 2.45 -23.78
N SER A 74 10.24 2.51 -22.58
CA SER A 74 11.71 2.36 -22.42
C SER A 74 12.16 1.45 -21.28
N THR A 75 11.27 0.94 -20.43
CA THR A 75 11.66 0.09 -19.30
C THR A 75 11.95 -1.35 -19.72
N PHE A 76 11.31 -1.85 -20.78
CA PHE A 76 11.40 -3.27 -21.15
C PHE A 76 12.86 -3.73 -21.33
N GLY A 77 13.22 -4.83 -20.67
CA GLY A 77 14.57 -5.39 -20.69
C GLY A 77 15.63 -4.58 -19.93
N SER A 78 15.27 -3.50 -19.25
CA SER A 78 16.22 -2.71 -18.47
C SER A 78 16.74 -3.46 -17.25
N SER A 79 18.07 -3.51 -17.09
CA SER A 79 18.71 -4.26 -15.99
C SER A 79 18.39 -3.73 -14.58
N TRP A 80 18.02 -2.46 -14.43
CA TRP A 80 17.62 -1.90 -13.13
C TRP A 80 16.28 -2.45 -12.64
N PHE A 81 15.44 -2.95 -13.55
CA PHE A 81 14.09 -3.40 -13.23
C PHE A 81 14.13 -4.69 -12.40
N ASN A 82 15.04 -5.62 -12.69
CA ASN A 82 15.18 -6.88 -11.93
C ASN A 82 15.69 -6.72 -10.49
N ARG A 83 15.80 -5.51 -9.95
CA ARG A 83 16.12 -5.26 -8.54
C ARG A 83 14.82 -5.07 -7.76
N MET A 84 14.66 -5.79 -6.66
CA MET A 84 13.57 -5.60 -5.70
C MET A 84 14.16 -5.11 -4.38
N VAL A 85 13.79 -3.90 -3.95
CA VAL A 85 14.21 -3.35 -2.67
C VAL A 85 13.10 -3.57 -1.66
N VAL A 86 13.42 -4.21 -0.54
CA VAL A 86 12.50 -4.35 0.59
C VAL A 86 13.05 -3.63 1.81
N VAL A 87 12.18 -2.97 2.57
CA VAL A 87 12.52 -2.19 3.75
C VAL A 87 11.60 -2.59 4.90
N ALA A 88 12.15 -3.12 5.97
CA ALA A 88 11.36 -3.63 7.09
C ALA A 88 12.14 -3.68 8.40
N GLY A 89 11.42 -3.96 9.47
CA GLY A 89 11.94 -4.22 10.80
C GLY A 89 10.89 -4.94 11.65
N ASP A 90 10.96 -4.72 12.96
CA ASP A 90 10.01 -5.27 13.94
C ASP A 90 8.87 -4.26 14.12
N THR A 91 7.73 -4.46 13.47
CA THR A 91 6.60 -3.51 13.49
C THR A 91 5.82 -3.60 14.81
N TYR A 92 5.78 -4.78 15.41
CA TYR A 92 5.03 -5.18 16.58
C TYR A 92 5.99 -5.89 17.55
N PRO A 93 6.83 -5.15 18.30
CA PRO A 93 7.83 -5.75 19.18
C PRO A 93 7.23 -6.65 20.26
N GLU A 94 7.78 -7.85 20.44
CA GLU A 94 7.35 -8.86 21.42
C GLU A 94 7.28 -8.31 22.86
N LYS A 95 8.14 -7.33 23.20
CA LYS A 95 8.15 -6.61 24.49
C LYS A 95 6.80 -5.94 24.81
N LEU A 96 6.03 -5.53 23.79
CA LEU A 96 4.70 -4.93 23.97
C LEU A 96 3.61 -6.01 24.12
N ASN A 97 3.76 -7.13 23.44
CA ASN A 97 2.83 -8.25 23.52
C ASN A 97 3.56 -9.57 23.19
N PRO A 98 3.60 -10.56 24.10
CA PRO A 98 4.34 -11.81 23.90
C PRO A 98 3.77 -12.71 22.78
N LYS A 99 2.63 -12.35 22.18
CA LYS A 99 2.11 -13.01 20.98
C LYS A 99 2.78 -12.53 19.69
N TRP A 100 3.36 -11.34 19.69
CA TRP A 100 4.02 -10.74 18.53
C TRP A 100 5.47 -11.23 18.46
N VAL A 101 5.62 -12.50 18.10
CA VAL A 101 6.91 -13.18 18.04
C VAL A 101 7.50 -13.02 16.64
N GLY A 102 8.79 -12.68 16.57
CA GLY A 102 9.51 -12.54 15.30
C GLY A 102 9.70 -11.08 14.89
N TYR A 103 10.10 -10.87 13.64
CA TYR A 103 10.17 -9.56 13.00
C TYR A 103 9.25 -9.64 11.77
N GLU A 104 7.95 -9.66 12.05
CA GLU A 104 6.89 -9.82 11.06
C GLU A 104 7.08 -8.98 9.79
N GLY A 105 7.60 -7.75 9.89
CA GLY A 105 7.84 -6.93 8.72
C GLY A 105 8.93 -7.53 7.82
N GLU A 106 10.00 -8.04 8.43
CA GLU A 106 11.05 -8.74 7.70
C GLU A 106 10.52 -10.07 7.12
N GLU A 107 9.69 -10.81 7.85
CA GLU A 107 9.00 -12.02 7.38
C GLU A 107 8.09 -11.76 6.17
N ASN A 108 7.24 -10.72 6.24
CA ASN A 108 6.35 -10.32 5.15
C ASN A 108 7.15 -9.91 3.90
N THR A 109 8.24 -9.16 4.08
CA THR A 109 9.11 -8.83 2.95
C THR A 109 9.85 -10.04 2.37
N GLU A 110 10.15 -11.05 3.18
CA GLU A 110 10.76 -12.29 2.70
C GLU A 110 9.76 -13.10 1.86
N HIS A 111 8.49 -13.24 2.30
CA HIS A 111 7.43 -13.86 1.49
C HIS A 111 7.25 -13.14 0.14
N ALA A 112 7.31 -11.81 0.13
CA ALA A 112 7.27 -11.04 -1.11
C ALA A 112 8.48 -11.35 -2.02
N ILE A 113 9.69 -11.53 -1.47
CA ILE A 113 10.88 -11.90 -2.23
C ILE A 113 10.75 -13.32 -2.81
N GLU A 114 10.23 -14.28 -2.04
CA GLU A 114 10.05 -15.67 -2.48
C GLU A 114 9.13 -15.76 -3.71
N ASN A 115 8.13 -14.87 -3.80
CA ASN A 115 7.23 -14.76 -4.94
C ASN A 115 7.88 -14.16 -6.20
N MET A 116 9.05 -13.53 -6.08
CA MET A 116 9.66 -12.70 -7.13
C MET A 116 10.87 -13.40 -7.78
N SER A 117 10.65 -14.63 -8.23
CA SER A 117 11.67 -15.43 -8.93
C SER A 117 12.29 -14.65 -10.11
N GLY A 118 13.62 -14.61 -10.18
CA GLY A 118 14.36 -13.87 -11.21
C GLY A 118 14.65 -12.40 -10.88
N PHE A 119 14.18 -11.89 -9.73
CA PHE A 119 14.64 -10.62 -9.17
C PHE A 119 15.85 -10.83 -8.25
N THR A 120 16.69 -9.79 -8.18
CA THR A 120 17.75 -9.68 -7.18
C THR A 120 17.19 -8.93 -5.97
N PRO A 121 17.05 -9.59 -4.81
CA PRO A 121 16.56 -8.94 -3.61
C PRO A 121 17.64 -8.05 -2.99
N ILE A 122 17.24 -6.87 -2.54
CA ILE A 122 18.01 -5.96 -1.71
C ILE A 122 17.23 -5.75 -0.42
N ARG A 123 17.70 -6.39 0.65
CA ARG A 123 17.12 -6.29 1.99
C ARG A 123 17.70 -5.09 2.72
N LEU A 124 16.81 -4.23 3.21
CA LEU A 124 17.10 -3.16 4.13
C LEU A 124 16.32 -3.47 5.40
N TRP A 125 16.95 -4.24 6.28
CA TRP A 125 16.37 -4.78 7.51
C TRP A 125 17.04 -4.19 8.75
N THR A 126 16.25 -4.00 9.79
CA THR A 126 16.77 -3.47 11.06
C THR A 126 17.55 -4.53 11.83
N SER A 127 17.19 -5.81 11.68
CA SER A 127 17.79 -6.92 12.43
C SER A 127 19.26 -7.18 12.10
N ASP A 128 19.65 -6.95 10.84
CA ASP A 128 21.02 -7.11 10.36
C ASP A 128 21.80 -5.78 10.23
N GLY A 129 21.14 -4.67 10.55
CA GLY A 129 21.71 -3.31 10.49
C GLY A 129 21.90 -2.76 9.07
N SER A 130 21.38 -3.43 8.03
CA SER A 130 21.39 -2.90 6.65
C SER A 130 20.44 -1.71 6.48
N PHE A 131 19.45 -1.57 7.37
CA PHE A 131 18.59 -0.40 7.50
C PHE A 131 18.84 0.32 8.84
N SER A 132 19.41 1.51 8.74
CA SER A 132 19.70 2.38 9.89
C SER A 132 19.07 3.77 9.78
N GLY A 133 18.41 4.05 8.64
CA GLY A 133 17.70 5.31 8.43
C GLY A 133 17.46 5.66 6.96
N PRO A 134 16.98 6.89 6.68
CA PRO A 134 16.51 7.30 5.35
C PRO A 134 17.56 7.18 4.24
N ARG A 135 18.84 7.35 4.59
CA ARG A 135 19.94 7.35 3.63
C ARG A 135 20.11 5.98 2.96
N ASP A 136 19.83 4.89 3.68
CA ASP A 136 19.94 3.54 3.15
C ASP A 136 18.89 3.30 2.06
N VAL A 137 17.65 3.69 2.34
CA VAL A 137 16.53 3.62 1.40
C VAL A 137 16.77 4.50 0.17
N ILE A 138 17.11 5.78 0.39
CA ILE A 138 17.39 6.73 -0.70
C ILE A 138 18.51 6.22 -1.61
N ARG A 139 19.58 5.66 -1.04
CA ARG A 139 20.70 5.10 -1.79
C ARG A 139 20.25 4.00 -2.74
N GLU A 140 19.45 3.05 -2.27
CA GLU A 140 19.03 1.92 -3.09
C GLU A 140 17.99 2.32 -4.15
N ILE A 141 17.05 3.20 -3.83
CA ILE A 141 16.12 3.76 -4.82
C ILE A 141 16.89 4.52 -5.91
N ASN A 142 17.89 5.34 -5.55
CA ASN A 142 18.68 6.12 -6.50
C ASN A 142 19.52 5.27 -7.48
N LYS A 143 19.82 4.02 -7.13
CA LYS A 143 20.44 3.07 -8.07
C LYS A 143 19.43 2.56 -9.12
N GLY A 144 18.14 2.57 -8.78
CA GLY A 144 17.01 2.03 -9.54
C GLY A 144 16.60 0.65 -9.05
N CYS A 145 15.29 0.41 -9.01
CA CYS A 145 14.67 -0.89 -8.75
C CYS A 145 13.33 -0.98 -9.48
N GLY A 146 12.91 -2.18 -9.88
CA GLY A 146 11.59 -2.40 -10.48
C GLY A 146 10.49 -2.45 -9.43
N PHE A 147 10.80 -2.99 -8.25
CA PHE A 147 9.89 -3.03 -7.12
C PHE A 147 10.51 -2.47 -5.85
N LEU A 148 9.64 -1.87 -5.05
CA LEU A 148 9.94 -1.33 -3.74
C LEU A 148 8.83 -1.79 -2.79
N TYR A 149 9.19 -2.41 -1.67
CA TYR A 149 8.23 -2.81 -0.65
C TYR A 149 8.68 -2.28 0.70
N PHE A 150 7.79 -1.59 1.40
CA PHE A 150 7.98 -1.19 2.79
C PHE A 150 6.99 -1.95 3.65
N GLU A 151 7.45 -2.55 4.74
CA GLU A 151 6.56 -3.08 5.78
C GLU A 151 6.95 -2.61 7.19
N GLY A 152 6.03 -1.87 7.82
CA GLY A 152 6.25 -1.07 9.02
C GLY A 152 5.08 -0.15 9.37
N HIS A 153 5.36 0.84 10.21
CA HIS A 153 4.40 1.90 10.55
C HIS A 153 4.46 3.04 9.56
N ALA A 154 3.33 3.71 9.38
CA ALA A 154 3.28 4.92 8.60
C ALA A 154 2.24 5.91 9.12
N ASN A 155 2.36 7.13 8.61
CA ASN A 155 1.33 8.14 8.61
C ASN A 155 1.43 8.90 7.26
N PRO A 156 0.57 9.89 7.00
CA PRO A 156 0.64 10.66 5.75
C PRO A 156 2.02 11.30 5.51
N PHE A 157 2.79 11.63 6.55
CA PHE A 157 4.04 12.36 6.43
C PHE A 157 5.27 11.46 6.25
N LYS A 158 5.32 10.30 6.91
CA LYS A 158 6.51 9.44 6.95
C LYS A 158 6.20 7.97 7.24
N TRP A 159 7.19 7.14 6.93
CA TRP A 159 7.22 5.71 7.24
C TRP A 159 8.39 5.40 8.19
N SER A 160 8.20 4.46 9.12
CA SER A 160 9.22 4.03 10.10
C SER A 160 8.92 2.65 10.67
N THR A 161 9.91 2.00 11.28
CA THR A 161 9.76 0.71 11.99
C THR A 161 10.67 0.67 13.22
N HIS A 162 10.66 -0.43 13.98
CA HIS A 162 11.53 -0.61 15.15
C HIS A 162 12.70 -1.58 14.88
N PRO A 163 13.81 -1.43 15.61
CA PRO A 163 14.80 -2.49 15.76
C PRO A 163 14.21 -3.72 16.49
N PRO A 164 14.88 -4.88 16.40
CA PRO A 164 14.48 -6.10 17.09
C PRO A 164 14.16 -5.89 18.57
N ASN A 165 12.90 -6.16 18.93
CA ASN A 165 12.37 -6.13 20.28
C ASN A 165 12.59 -4.80 21.04
N ASP A 166 12.70 -3.68 20.32
CA ASP A 166 12.91 -2.33 20.88
C ASP A 166 11.83 -1.33 20.44
N PRO A 167 10.64 -1.33 21.08
CA PRO A 167 9.53 -0.44 20.75
C PRO A 167 9.81 1.04 21.09
N ASP A 168 10.86 1.34 21.86
CA ASP A 168 11.19 2.69 22.30
C ASP A 168 12.02 3.44 21.23
N THR A 169 12.69 2.70 20.35
CA THR A 169 13.54 3.23 19.27
C THR A 169 12.81 3.21 17.93
N TRP A 170 12.83 4.31 17.20
CA TRP A 170 12.27 4.41 15.85
C TRP A 170 13.37 4.55 14.80
N ILE A 171 13.36 3.70 13.78
CA ILE A 171 14.19 3.83 12.58
C ILE A 171 13.33 4.39 11.45
N GLU A 172 13.65 5.61 11.02
CA GLU A 172 12.89 6.30 9.97
C GLU A 172 13.31 5.84 8.56
N GLY A 173 12.32 5.55 7.72
CA GLY A 173 12.51 5.31 6.29
C GLY A 173 12.34 6.59 5.49
N LEU A 174 11.36 6.63 4.57
CA LEU A 174 11.07 7.83 3.79
C LEU A 174 10.08 8.76 4.50
N SER A 175 10.23 10.06 4.28
CA SER A 175 9.25 11.09 4.62
C SER A 175 9.03 12.01 3.44
N VAL A 176 7.96 12.80 3.48
CA VAL A 176 7.66 13.82 2.46
C VAL A 176 8.85 14.76 2.23
N LEU A 177 9.65 15.02 3.27
CA LEU A 177 10.86 15.84 3.18
C LEU A 177 12.02 15.09 2.55
N THR A 178 12.31 13.87 3.00
CA THR A 178 13.49 13.12 2.53
C THR A 178 13.33 12.61 1.09
N MET A 179 12.10 12.41 0.62
CA MET A 179 11.79 12.09 -0.78
C MET A 179 12.29 13.16 -1.77
N ASN A 180 12.56 14.40 -1.33
CA ASN A 180 13.17 15.42 -2.18
C ASN A 180 14.60 15.06 -2.63
N LEU A 181 15.28 14.17 -1.89
CA LEU A 181 16.64 13.69 -2.19
C LEU A 181 16.66 12.55 -3.22
N LEU A 182 15.49 12.06 -3.65
CA LEU A 182 15.38 11.04 -4.70
C LEU A 182 15.71 11.65 -6.08
N HIS A 183 16.60 10.97 -6.79
CA HIS A 183 17.15 11.34 -8.09
C HIS A 183 17.37 10.13 -9.01
N ASN A 184 16.57 9.06 -8.85
CA ASN A 184 16.57 7.85 -9.68
C ASN A 184 16.13 8.07 -11.14
N GLY A 185 15.74 9.29 -11.53
CA GLY A 185 15.33 9.60 -12.89
C GLY A 185 14.11 8.78 -13.32
N TYR A 186 14.19 8.14 -14.49
CA TYR A 186 13.13 7.25 -15.01
C TYR A 186 13.25 5.78 -14.56
N LYS A 187 14.14 5.47 -13.60
CA LYS A 187 14.22 4.14 -12.98
C LYS A 187 13.20 4.03 -11.85
N LEU A 188 11.92 3.97 -12.22
CA LEU A 188 10.79 4.20 -11.34
C LEU A 188 10.20 2.88 -10.85
N PRO A 189 10.35 2.49 -9.57
CA PRO A 189 9.73 1.27 -9.06
C PRO A 189 8.20 1.38 -9.00
N VAL A 190 7.53 0.24 -9.06
CA VAL A 190 6.20 0.07 -8.45
C VAL A 190 6.40 -0.16 -6.96
N CYS A 191 5.73 0.64 -6.13
CA CYS A 191 5.90 0.62 -4.68
C CYS A 191 4.66 0.06 -3.98
N VAL A 192 4.83 -0.90 -3.08
CA VAL A 192 3.82 -1.33 -2.09
C VAL A 192 4.26 -0.84 -0.72
N VAL A 193 3.34 -0.32 0.09
CA VAL A 193 3.64 0.26 1.41
C VAL A 193 2.63 -0.24 2.44
N GLY A 194 3.13 -1.06 3.37
CA GLY A 194 2.46 -1.40 4.61
C GLY A 194 2.54 -0.27 5.64
N GLY A 195 1.55 -0.27 6.54
CA GLY A 195 1.36 0.75 7.56
C GLY A 195 0.28 1.79 7.24
N CYS A 196 -0.06 2.59 8.25
CA CYS A 196 -1.25 3.44 8.21
C CYS A 196 -1.10 4.72 7.36
N HIS A 197 -2.20 5.15 6.74
CA HIS A 197 -2.44 6.47 6.16
C HIS A 197 -1.42 6.92 5.10
N ASN A 198 -0.59 6.02 4.59
CA ASN A 198 0.49 6.36 3.67
C ASN A 198 -0.03 6.88 2.32
N LEU A 199 -1.28 6.55 1.98
CA LEU A 199 -2.00 6.97 0.78
C LEU A 199 -3.23 7.86 1.09
N GLU A 200 -3.34 8.47 2.27
CA GLU A 200 -4.44 9.41 2.65
C GLU A 200 -4.42 10.68 1.75
N PHE A 201 -5.06 10.62 0.59
CA PHE A 201 -4.89 11.65 -0.45
C PHE A 201 -5.74 12.92 -0.22
N ASP A 202 -6.64 12.91 0.77
CA ASP A 202 -7.46 14.05 1.21
C ASP A 202 -6.76 14.94 2.25
N VAL A 203 -5.48 14.66 2.60
CA VAL A 203 -4.68 15.56 3.45
C VAL A 203 -4.51 16.96 2.87
N HIS A 204 -4.64 17.97 3.72
CA HIS A 204 -4.44 19.36 3.32
C HIS A 204 -4.20 20.30 4.52
N LEU A 205 -3.53 21.42 4.28
CA LEU A 205 -3.25 22.45 5.29
C LEU A 205 -4.49 23.00 6.01
N GLY A 206 -5.68 22.90 5.39
CA GLY A 206 -6.95 23.25 6.02
C GLY A 206 -7.27 22.45 7.29
N LYS A 207 -6.79 21.20 7.40
CA LYS A 207 -7.06 20.31 8.54
C LYS A 207 -6.43 20.84 9.84
N LEU A 208 -5.47 21.78 9.77
CA LEU A 208 -4.98 22.53 10.95
C LEU A 208 -6.10 23.26 11.73
N LYS A 209 -7.21 23.57 11.07
CA LYS A 209 -8.35 24.25 11.69
C LYS A 209 -9.43 23.30 12.19
N GLU A 210 -9.38 22.04 11.76
CA GLU A 210 -10.36 21.00 12.09
C GLU A 210 -9.84 20.17 13.27
N ASP A 211 -8.65 19.58 13.10
CA ASP A 211 -7.93 18.86 14.15
C ASP A 211 -6.41 18.89 13.87
N PRO A 212 -5.66 19.88 14.41
CA PRO A 212 -4.23 20.03 14.13
C PRO A 212 -3.35 18.91 14.70
N TRP A 213 -3.88 18.05 15.57
CA TRP A 213 -3.10 17.03 16.29
C TRP A 213 -3.35 15.60 15.80
N TYR A 214 -4.30 15.39 14.88
CA TYR A 214 -4.58 14.09 14.30
C TYR A 214 -3.58 13.74 13.18
N TYR A 215 -2.69 12.78 13.44
CA TYR A 215 -1.93 11.97 12.48
C TYR A 215 -1.31 12.69 11.27
N PHE A 216 -0.78 13.91 11.41
CA PHE A 216 -0.18 14.67 10.29
C PHE A 216 -1.10 14.87 9.07
N THR A 217 -2.42 14.84 9.26
CA THR A 217 -3.39 15.00 8.16
C THR A 217 -3.37 16.40 7.52
N TRP A 218 -2.70 17.35 8.17
CA TRP A 218 -2.53 18.72 7.70
C TRP A 218 -1.41 18.94 6.69
N ILE A 219 -0.71 17.90 6.24
CA ILE A 219 0.36 18.05 5.26
C ILE A 219 -0.19 18.36 3.84
N PRO A 220 0.62 18.96 2.95
CA PRO A 220 0.16 19.38 1.63
C PRO A 220 0.07 18.25 0.60
N GLU A 221 0.44 17.01 0.92
CA GLU A 221 0.30 15.80 0.11
C GLU A 221 0.75 14.60 0.96
N CYS A 222 0.13 13.43 0.79
CA CYS A 222 0.55 12.20 1.48
C CYS A 222 1.85 11.64 0.92
N SER A 223 2.54 10.82 1.72
CA SER A 223 3.84 10.24 1.41
C SER A 223 3.80 9.37 0.14
N GLY A 224 2.74 8.59 -0.06
CA GLY A 224 2.54 7.79 -1.28
C GLY A 224 2.39 8.64 -2.54
N TRP A 225 1.61 9.72 -2.49
CA TRP A 225 1.51 10.64 -3.63
C TRP A 225 2.80 11.41 -3.84
N LYS A 226 3.49 11.81 -2.76
CA LYS A 226 4.78 12.48 -2.85
C LYS A 226 5.81 11.63 -3.59
N LEU A 227 5.87 10.34 -3.27
CA LEU A 227 6.78 9.40 -3.91
C LEU A 227 6.44 9.23 -5.40
N THR A 228 5.15 9.08 -5.71
CA THR A 228 4.63 8.86 -7.07
C THR A 228 4.84 10.10 -7.94
N SER A 229 4.49 11.28 -7.45
CA SER A 229 4.54 12.54 -8.21
C SER A 229 5.91 13.23 -8.19
N LYS A 230 6.91 12.67 -7.49
CA LYS A 230 8.25 13.25 -7.38
C LYS A 230 8.85 13.52 -8.76
N LYS A 231 9.10 14.78 -9.08
CA LYS A 231 9.82 15.16 -10.31
C LYS A 231 11.27 14.66 -10.26
N GLY A 232 11.72 14.02 -11.35
CA GLY A 232 13.10 13.56 -11.52
C GLY A 232 13.49 12.31 -10.71
N GLY A 233 12.50 11.56 -10.21
CA GLY A 233 12.73 10.33 -9.45
C GLY A 233 11.43 9.82 -8.81
N GLY A 234 11.52 9.13 -7.69
CA GLY A 234 10.37 8.55 -6.99
C GLY A 234 9.91 7.23 -7.60
N SER A 235 8.62 6.92 -7.50
CA SER A 235 7.99 5.72 -8.06
C SER A 235 7.19 6.02 -9.34
N ILE A 236 6.78 4.97 -10.07
CA ILE A 236 5.81 5.07 -11.17
C ILE A 236 4.38 4.95 -10.64
N ALA A 237 4.21 4.15 -9.58
CA ALA A 237 2.98 3.96 -8.85
C ALA A 237 3.29 3.59 -7.39
N THR A 238 2.35 3.89 -6.50
CA THR A 238 2.39 3.47 -5.09
C THR A 238 1.05 2.89 -4.69
N ILE A 239 1.07 1.77 -3.97
CA ILE A 239 -0.09 1.06 -3.44
C ILE A 239 0.04 0.98 -1.92
N GLY A 240 -1.05 1.18 -1.19
CA GLY A 240 -1.07 1.21 0.27
C GLY A 240 -2.38 1.74 0.82
N CYS A 241 -2.40 2.11 2.10
CA CYS A 241 -3.63 2.38 2.85
C CYS A 241 -4.01 3.87 2.90
N THR A 242 -5.28 4.18 2.66
CA THR A 242 -5.85 5.52 2.90
C THR A 242 -6.13 5.79 4.39
N GLY A 243 -6.36 4.74 5.18
CA GLY A 243 -6.65 4.81 6.61
C GLY A 243 -5.71 3.96 7.46
N LEU A 244 -6.20 3.43 8.58
CA LEU A 244 -5.44 2.55 9.47
C LEU A 244 -5.13 1.21 8.77
N GLY A 245 -3.88 1.04 8.33
CA GLY A 245 -3.38 -0.23 7.81
C GLY A 245 -3.41 -1.28 8.90
N MET A 246 -3.98 -2.43 8.59
CA MET A 246 -4.20 -3.52 9.54
C MET A 246 -3.21 -4.64 9.26
N SER A 247 -2.77 -5.33 10.31
CA SER A 247 -1.90 -6.51 10.25
C SER A 247 -2.60 -7.73 10.86
N LYS A 248 -1.98 -8.91 10.75
CA LYS A 248 -2.46 -10.11 11.42
C LYS A 248 -2.48 -9.93 12.94
N GLU A 249 -1.61 -9.09 13.49
CA GLU A 249 -1.48 -8.79 14.92
C GLU A 249 -2.71 -8.08 15.48
N ASP A 250 -3.48 -7.40 14.63
CA ASP A 250 -4.72 -6.71 15.00
C ASP A 250 -5.94 -7.66 15.07
N LYS A 251 -5.78 -8.92 14.64
CA LYS A 251 -6.87 -9.92 14.52
C LYS A 251 -6.80 -11.00 15.60
N GLU A 252 -7.95 -11.51 16.01
CA GLU A 252 -8.03 -12.63 16.95
C GLU A 252 -7.47 -13.93 16.34
N SER A 253 -7.70 -14.17 15.05
CA SER A 253 -7.17 -15.34 14.33
C SER A 253 -5.67 -15.29 14.08
N PHE A 254 -5.03 -14.13 14.23
CA PHE A 254 -3.61 -13.91 13.92
C PHE A 254 -3.26 -14.29 12.46
N SER A 255 -4.16 -13.97 11.51
CA SER A 255 -3.98 -14.27 10.08
C SER A 255 -4.70 -13.28 9.17
N GLY A 256 -4.09 -12.97 8.03
CA GLY A 256 -4.68 -12.11 6.99
C GLY A 256 -4.13 -10.69 7.05
N ALA A 257 -4.99 -9.71 6.79
CA ALA A 257 -4.69 -8.29 6.72
C ALA A 257 -3.50 -7.97 5.77
N GLY A 258 -2.73 -6.92 6.06
CA GLY A 258 -1.55 -6.51 5.27
C GLY A 258 -0.56 -7.65 5.03
N ASP A 259 -0.33 -8.49 6.06
CA ASP A 259 0.59 -9.64 6.00
C ASP A 259 0.27 -10.65 4.89
N TYR A 260 -0.99 -10.73 4.46
CA TYR A 260 -1.39 -11.55 3.32
C TYR A 260 -1.58 -10.71 2.05
N LEU A 261 -2.30 -9.60 2.14
CA LEU A 261 -2.68 -8.81 0.97
C LEU A 261 -1.46 -8.24 0.24
N GLU A 262 -0.48 -7.72 0.98
CA GLU A 262 0.66 -7.03 0.39
C GLU A 262 1.64 -7.99 -0.30
N PRO A 263 2.06 -9.13 0.30
CA PRO A 263 2.82 -10.14 -0.42
C PRO A 263 2.08 -10.75 -1.62
N THR A 264 0.74 -10.80 -1.58
CA THR A 264 -0.08 -11.33 -2.69
C THR A 264 0.05 -10.49 -3.96
N PHE A 265 0.30 -9.17 -3.85
CA PHE A 265 0.67 -8.35 -5.01
C PHE A 265 1.87 -8.94 -5.78
N PHE A 266 2.90 -9.34 -5.04
CA PHE A 266 4.13 -9.90 -5.61
C PHE A 266 3.92 -11.33 -6.11
N TYR A 267 3.05 -12.11 -5.46
CA TYR A 267 2.61 -13.41 -5.98
C TYR A 267 1.91 -13.27 -7.34
N GLU A 268 0.97 -12.34 -7.48
CA GLU A 268 0.27 -12.09 -8.73
C GLU A 268 1.23 -11.72 -9.88
N TYR A 269 2.16 -10.81 -9.61
CA TYR A 269 3.13 -10.40 -10.63
C TYR A 269 4.18 -11.49 -10.92
N GLY A 270 4.84 -12.01 -9.88
CA GLY A 270 6.02 -12.86 -10.02
C GLY A 270 5.69 -14.32 -10.31
N THR A 271 4.61 -14.84 -9.75
CA THR A 271 4.20 -16.25 -9.89
C THR A 271 3.06 -16.43 -10.89
N ASN A 272 2.00 -15.61 -10.83
CA ASN A 272 0.87 -15.72 -11.75
C ASN A 272 1.09 -14.99 -13.08
N HIS A 273 2.17 -14.20 -13.19
CA HIS A 273 2.54 -13.45 -14.40
C HIS A 273 1.46 -12.45 -14.84
N THR A 274 0.76 -11.86 -13.87
CA THR A 274 -0.14 -10.73 -14.10
C THR A 274 0.70 -9.46 -14.26
N HIS A 275 0.70 -8.83 -15.43
CA HIS A 275 1.63 -7.74 -15.76
C HIS A 275 0.99 -6.34 -15.85
N ILE A 276 -0.33 -6.25 -15.99
CA ILE A 276 -1.03 -4.96 -15.95
C ILE A 276 -1.26 -4.58 -14.49
N LEU A 277 -0.77 -3.40 -14.09
CA LEU A 277 -0.72 -2.98 -12.69
C LEU A 277 -2.09 -3.02 -11.99
N GLY A 278 -3.12 -2.55 -12.67
CA GLY A 278 -4.49 -2.59 -12.17
C GLY A 278 -5.02 -3.99 -12.00
N ASP A 279 -4.66 -4.93 -12.88
CA ASP A 279 -5.07 -6.33 -12.75
C ASP A 279 -4.34 -7.02 -11.60
N VAL A 280 -3.05 -6.72 -11.35
CA VAL A 280 -2.33 -7.22 -10.16
C VAL A 280 -3.03 -6.75 -8.88
N TRP A 281 -3.34 -5.45 -8.79
CA TRP A 281 -4.06 -4.87 -7.64
C TRP A 281 -5.43 -5.52 -7.43
N LYS A 282 -6.22 -5.64 -8.51
CA LYS A 282 -7.56 -6.22 -8.51
C LYS A 282 -7.53 -7.69 -8.08
N ASN A 283 -6.64 -8.48 -8.66
CA ASN A 283 -6.52 -9.91 -8.37
C ASN A 283 -6.03 -10.16 -6.95
N ALA A 284 -5.12 -9.33 -6.41
CA ALA A 284 -4.67 -9.47 -5.02
C ALA A 284 -5.83 -9.26 -4.02
N ILE A 285 -6.71 -8.28 -4.27
CA ILE A 285 -7.93 -8.08 -3.47
C ILE A 285 -8.88 -9.28 -3.61
N ILE A 286 -9.10 -9.78 -4.83
CA ILE A 286 -9.97 -10.93 -5.08
C ILE A 286 -9.44 -12.19 -4.35
N ASP A 287 -8.13 -12.46 -4.42
CA ASP A 287 -7.50 -13.58 -3.74
C ASP A 287 -7.65 -13.46 -2.22
N TYR A 288 -7.43 -12.25 -1.68
CA TYR A 288 -7.66 -11.96 -0.27
C TYR A 288 -9.10 -12.29 0.15
N LEU A 289 -10.11 -11.80 -0.58
CA LEU A 289 -11.52 -12.02 -0.25
C LEU A 289 -11.95 -13.49 -0.40
N ASN A 290 -11.36 -14.22 -1.35
CA ASN A 290 -11.57 -15.67 -1.48
C ASN A 290 -11.02 -16.42 -0.25
N LYS A 291 -9.94 -15.92 0.34
CA LYS A 291 -9.28 -16.51 1.51
C LYS A 291 -9.95 -16.10 2.83
N TYR A 292 -10.37 -14.85 2.94
CA TYR A 292 -10.95 -14.20 4.12
C TYR A 292 -12.33 -13.62 3.79
N PRO A 293 -13.38 -14.47 3.68
CA PRO A 293 -14.72 -14.00 3.36
C PRO A 293 -15.31 -13.15 4.49
N ILE A 294 -16.08 -12.13 4.12
CA ILE A 294 -16.65 -11.16 5.06
C ILE A 294 -18.00 -11.64 5.60
N ASP A 295 -18.14 -11.69 6.92
CA ASP A 295 -19.44 -11.81 7.59
C ASP A 295 -19.90 -10.47 8.14
N TRP A 296 -20.82 -9.82 7.43
CA TRP A 296 -21.39 -8.51 7.79
C TRP A 296 -22.23 -8.50 9.08
N ASN A 297 -22.49 -9.66 9.69
CA ASN A 297 -23.27 -9.77 10.93
C ASN A 297 -22.37 -9.85 12.17
N THR A 298 -21.06 -9.73 12.02
CA THR A 298 -20.13 -9.69 13.14
C THR A 298 -19.92 -8.26 13.65
N PRO A 299 -19.41 -8.08 14.88
CA PRO A 299 -19.15 -6.74 15.41
C PRO A 299 -18.07 -5.99 14.64
N ALA A 300 -18.10 -4.65 14.65
CA ALA A 300 -17.12 -3.78 13.97
C ALA A 300 -15.65 -3.97 14.38
N THR A 301 -15.40 -4.64 15.50
CA THR A 301 -14.05 -4.98 15.99
C THR A 301 -13.62 -6.42 15.67
N SER A 302 -14.44 -7.16 14.92
CA SER A 302 -14.17 -8.56 14.56
C SER A 302 -13.17 -8.69 13.42
N ASP A 303 -12.61 -9.88 13.26
CA ASP A 303 -11.73 -10.22 12.14
C ASP A 303 -12.36 -9.91 10.77
N SER A 304 -13.65 -10.19 10.57
CA SER A 304 -14.33 -9.87 9.30
C SER A 304 -14.45 -8.36 9.04
N ALA A 305 -14.63 -7.54 10.07
CA ALA A 305 -14.64 -6.08 9.91
C ALA A 305 -13.23 -5.56 9.55
N ILE A 306 -12.19 -6.13 10.16
CA ILE A 306 -10.79 -5.85 9.81
C ILE A 306 -10.48 -6.27 8.37
N ASP A 307 -10.97 -7.43 7.95
CA ASP A 307 -10.80 -7.95 6.58
C ASP A 307 -11.48 -7.04 5.54
N ALA A 308 -12.71 -6.60 5.81
CA ALA A 308 -13.43 -5.66 4.95
C ALA A 308 -12.66 -4.34 4.84
N LYS A 309 -12.24 -3.76 5.98
CA LYS A 309 -11.45 -2.53 6.01
C LYS A 309 -10.14 -2.65 5.24
N THR A 310 -9.45 -3.79 5.37
CA THR A 310 -8.16 -4.06 4.71
C THR A 310 -8.26 -3.84 3.20
N VAL A 311 -9.26 -4.44 2.54
CA VAL A 311 -9.41 -4.29 1.08
C VAL A 311 -9.98 -2.94 0.68
N GLN A 312 -10.87 -2.34 1.49
CA GLN A 312 -11.53 -1.07 1.17
C GLN A 312 -10.54 0.09 1.02
N GLN A 313 -9.53 0.13 1.90
CA GLN A 313 -8.56 1.21 2.01
C GLN A 313 -7.27 1.01 1.19
N TRP A 314 -7.07 -0.17 0.59
CA TRP A 314 -5.86 -0.50 -0.15
C TRP A 314 -5.96 -0.01 -1.59
N VAL A 315 -5.41 1.17 -1.86
CA VAL A 315 -5.63 1.90 -3.12
C VAL A 315 -4.38 2.03 -3.97
N LEU A 316 -4.55 2.22 -5.27
CA LEU A 316 -3.48 2.46 -6.23
C LEU A 316 -3.39 3.95 -6.59
N LEU A 317 -2.28 4.60 -6.24
CA LEU A 317 -1.88 5.90 -6.80
C LEU A 317 -0.95 5.68 -7.98
N GLY A 318 -1.50 5.74 -9.19
CA GLY A 318 -0.81 5.44 -10.44
C GLY A 318 -1.79 5.21 -11.59
N ASP A 319 -1.26 4.87 -12.76
CA ASP A 319 -2.06 4.46 -13.90
C ASP A 319 -2.40 2.96 -13.78
N PRO A 320 -3.69 2.58 -13.63
CA PRO A 320 -4.07 1.16 -13.51
C PRO A 320 -3.85 0.38 -14.82
N SER A 321 -3.73 1.05 -15.97
CA SER A 321 -3.48 0.39 -17.26
C SER A 321 -1.99 0.13 -17.55
N LEU A 322 -1.11 0.59 -16.65
CA LEU A 322 0.34 0.49 -16.82
C LEU A 322 0.80 -0.98 -16.97
N MET A 323 1.57 -1.25 -18.03
CA MET A 323 2.33 -2.50 -18.16
C MET A 323 3.57 -2.44 -17.26
N ILE A 324 3.58 -3.22 -16.17
CA ILE A 324 4.72 -3.28 -15.25
C ILE A 324 5.94 -3.84 -16.01
N GLY A 325 7.06 -3.10 -15.96
CA GLY A 325 8.27 -3.43 -16.74
C GLY A 325 8.28 -2.85 -18.16
N GLY A 326 7.20 -2.21 -18.61
CA GLY A 326 7.07 -1.59 -19.92
C GLY A 326 6.84 -2.57 -21.08
N TYR A 327 6.51 -2.03 -22.24
CA TYR A 327 6.27 -2.81 -23.46
C TYR A 327 7.56 -3.07 -24.22
N PRO A 328 7.71 -4.25 -24.86
CA PRO A 328 8.76 -4.45 -25.84
C PRO A 328 8.63 -3.41 -26.94
N SER A 329 9.76 -2.89 -27.40
CA SER A 329 9.78 -2.01 -28.57
C SER A 329 9.14 -2.72 -29.76
N SER A 330 8.23 -2.04 -30.44
CA SER A 330 7.70 -2.52 -31.72
C SER A 330 8.82 -2.38 -32.75
N ASP A 331 9.40 -3.50 -33.20
CA ASP A 331 10.29 -3.51 -34.37
C ASP A 331 9.55 -3.20 -35.67
#